data_AF-A0A363MW94-F1
#
_entry.id   AF-A0A363MW94-F1
#
_cell.length_a   1.000
_cell.length_b   1.000
_cell.length_c   1.000
_cell.angle_alpha   90.00
_cell.angle_beta   90.00
_cell.angle_gamma   90.00
#
_symmetry.space_group_name_H-M   'P 1'
#
loop_
_entity.id
_entity.type
_entity.pdbx_description
1 polymer ?
#
loop_
_entity_poly.entity_id
_entity_poly.type
_entity_poly.pdbx_seq_one_letter_code
_entity_poly.pdbx_strand_id
1 'polypeptide(L)'
;MNSCSADGAEGNESSTSTEQVITDYNYNASELETMQLINDYRVSIGLKALEKINHISYKCEEHNKYMIDNNVVNHNDFVSRSNNIMSVLGAKKVGENVAYNYKTSAAAVKSWLESQGHKENIEGDYTHFGISITTDAAGRKYYTNIFAKI
;
A
#
# COMPACT_ATOMS: atom_id res chain seq x y z
N MET A 1 14.76 6.75 10.36
CA MET A 1 13.86 5.87 9.59
C MET A 1 12.93 6.79 8.83
N ASN A 2 12.82 6.60 7.52
CA ASN A 2 12.07 7.51 6.64
C ASN A 2 10.73 6.85 6.29
N SER A 3 9.63 7.56 6.47
CA SER A 3 8.25 7.15 6.19
C SER A 3 7.53 8.34 5.58
N CYS A 4 6.78 8.14 4.48
CA CYS A 4 6.02 9.19 3.79
C CYS A 4 4.62 8.73 3.36
N SER A 5 3.70 9.69 3.18
CA SER A 5 2.33 9.51 2.67
C SER A 5 2.06 10.39 1.46
N ALA A 6 1.21 9.93 0.54
CA ALA A 6 0.64 10.73 -0.55
C ALA A 6 -0.89 10.81 -0.41
N ASP A 7 -1.48 11.94 -0.83
CA ASP A 7 -2.92 12.21 -0.78
C ASP A 7 -3.53 12.37 -2.18
N GLY A 8 -4.84 12.13 -2.26
CA GLY A 8 -5.61 11.68 -3.44
C GLY A 8 -5.43 12.42 -4.78
N ALA A 9 -5.60 11.64 -5.86
CA ALA A 9 -5.65 12.12 -7.25
C ALA A 9 -7.09 12.16 -7.78
N GLU A 10 -7.52 13.31 -8.30
CA GLU A 10 -8.72 13.48 -9.13
C GLU A 10 -8.35 13.27 -10.61
N GLY A 11 -9.10 12.40 -11.30
CA GLY A 11 -8.72 11.85 -12.61
C GLY A 11 -9.22 12.63 -13.84
N ASN A 12 -8.51 12.47 -14.97
CA ASN A 12 -9.02 12.69 -16.33
C ASN A 12 -8.45 11.61 -17.29
N GLU A 13 -9.27 11.25 -18.29
CA GLU A 13 -9.30 9.97 -19.01
C GLU A 13 -8.26 9.74 -20.13
N SER A 14 -8.08 8.44 -20.41
CA SER A 14 -7.93 7.80 -21.73
C SER A 14 -6.54 7.27 -22.13
N SER A 15 -6.36 5.95 -21.96
CA SER A 15 -5.85 5.08 -23.04
C SER A 15 -6.19 3.62 -22.74
N THR A 16 -6.87 2.97 -23.70
CA THR A 16 -7.40 1.62 -23.61
C THR A 16 -6.27 0.59 -23.73
N SER A 17 -5.77 0.14 -22.58
CA SER A 17 -5.19 -1.20 -22.45
C SER A 17 -6.11 -1.95 -21.49
N THR A 18 -6.60 -3.13 -21.88
CA THR A 18 -7.39 -3.99 -20.98
C THR A 18 -6.43 -4.57 -19.94
N GLU A 19 -6.13 -3.77 -18.93
CA GLU A 19 -5.35 -4.17 -17.77
C GLU A 19 -6.09 -5.31 -17.07
N GLN A 20 -5.55 -6.54 -17.15
CA GLN A 20 -6.14 -7.68 -16.48
C GLN A 20 -5.92 -7.61 -14.97
N VAL A 21 -6.95 -8.02 -14.22
CA VAL A 21 -6.87 -8.19 -12.77
C VAL A 21 -5.85 -9.29 -12.46
N ILE A 22 -4.87 -8.98 -11.61
CA ILE A 22 -3.93 -9.99 -11.10
C ILE A 22 -4.60 -10.72 -9.93
N THR A 23 -4.85 -12.01 -10.10
CA THR A 23 -5.53 -12.86 -9.11
C THR A 23 -4.58 -13.62 -8.22
N ASP A 24 -3.31 -13.71 -8.56
CA ASP A 24 -2.31 -14.48 -7.81
C ASP A 24 -1.24 -13.56 -7.24
N TYR A 25 -1.09 -13.58 -5.91
CA TYR A 25 -0.01 -12.93 -5.18
C TYR A 25 0.38 -13.82 -4.01
N ASN A 26 1.66 -14.18 -3.89
CA ASN A 26 2.14 -15.04 -2.82
C ASN A 26 2.62 -14.20 -1.64
N TYR A 27 1.82 -14.14 -0.58
CA TYR A 27 2.14 -13.36 0.60
C TYR A 27 3.21 -14.02 1.47
N ASN A 28 4.16 -13.21 1.94
CA ASN A 28 5.09 -13.61 2.99
C ASN A 28 4.51 -13.35 4.39
N ALA A 29 5.15 -13.92 5.42
CA ALA A 29 4.67 -13.81 6.80
C ALA A 29 4.60 -12.36 7.32
N SER A 30 5.56 -11.49 6.94
CA SER A 30 5.55 -10.09 7.36
C SER A 30 4.43 -9.29 6.70
N GLU A 31 4.06 -9.60 5.45
CA GLU A 31 2.94 -8.96 4.77
C GLU A 31 1.61 -9.31 5.45
N LEU A 32 1.40 -10.60 5.75
CA LEU A 32 0.22 -11.07 6.48
C LEU A 32 0.13 -10.49 7.89
N GLU A 33 1.25 -10.47 8.63
CA GLU A 33 1.33 -9.85 9.95
C GLU A 33 1.01 -8.35 9.90
N THR A 34 1.57 -7.63 8.92
CA THR A 34 1.32 -6.18 8.78
C THR A 34 -0.15 -5.90 8.47
N MET A 35 -0.77 -6.67 7.58
CA MET A 35 -2.21 -6.55 7.28
C MET A 35 -3.07 -6.84 8.52
N GLN A 36 -2.71 -7.86 9.30
CA GLN A 36 -3.41 -8.18 10.54
C GLN A 36 -3.32 -7.02 11.54
N LEU A 37 -2.12 -6.48 11.77
CA LEU A 37 -1.92 -5.35 12.70
C LEU A 37 -2.69 -4.09 12.31
N ILE A 38 -2.77 -3.78 11.01
CA ILE A 38 -3.59 -2.67 10.49
C ILE A 38 -5.06 -2.92 10.80
N ASN A 39 -5.56 -4.13 10.55
CA ASN A 39 -6.96 -4.47 10.81
C ASN A 39 -7.29 -4.53 12.30
N ASP A 40 -6.38 -5.03 13.14
CA ASP A 40 -6.53 -5.01 14.60
C ASP A 40 -6.65 -3.58 15.11
N TYR A 41 -5.80 -2.67 14.62
CA TYR A 41 -5.90 -1.26 14.93
C TYR A 41 -7.25 -0.67 14.50
N ARG A 42 -7.63 -0.86 13.23
CA ARG A 42 -8.91 -0.35 12.69
C ARG A 42 -10.11 -0.82 13.50
N VAL A 43 -10.17 -2.11 13.83
CA VAL A 43 -11.23 -2.69 14.65
C VAL A 43 -11.22 -2.11 16.07
N SER A 44 -10.03 -1.88 16.66
CA SER A 44 -9.92 -1.31 18.01
C SER A 44 -10.50 0.11 18.15
N ILE A 45 -10.58 0.86 17.05
CA ILE A 45 -11.16 2.21 17.00
C ILE A 45 -12.57 2.23 16.39
N GLY A 46 -13.19 1.05 16.18
CA GLY A 46 -14.56 0.93 15.67
C GLY A 46 -14.71 1.01 14.16
N LEU A 47 -13.60 0.99 13.39
CA LEU A 47 -13.65 0.89 11.94
C LEU A 47 -13.77 -0.57 11.48
N LYS A 48 -14.25 -0.76 10.25
CA LYS A 48 -14.27 -2.09 9.63
C LYS A 48 -12.86 -2.52 9.22
N ALA A 49 -12.59 -3.81 9.40
CA ALA A 49 -11.42 -4.46 8.80
C ALA A 49 -11.48 -4.33 7.27
N LEU A 50 -10.32 -4.15 6.66
CA LEU A 50 -10.12 -4.07 5.21
C LEU A 50 -9.93 -5.46 4.63
N GLU A 51 -10.47 -5.65 3.43
CA GLU A 51 -10.31 -6.88 2.66
C GLU A 51 -9.08 -6.79 1.76
N LYS A 52 -8.23 -7.83 1.77
CA LYS A 52 -7.03 -7.84 0.93
C LYS A 52 -7.37 -8.13 -0.54
N ILE A 53 -6.73 -7.41 -1.46
CA ILE A 53 -6.79 -7.70 -2.91
C ILE A 53 -5.38 -7.94 -3.45
N ASN A 54 -5.22 -9.07 -4.16
CA ASN A 54 -3.94 -9.51 -4.72
C ASN A 54 -3.39 -8.50 -5.75
N HIS A 55 -4.26 -7.95 -6.60
CA HIS A 55 -3.87 -6.92 -7.56
C HIS A 55 -3.28 -5.65 -6.91
N ILE A 56 -3.83 -5.20 -5.78
CA ILE A 56 -3.27 -4.04 -5.05
C ILE A 56 -1.88 -4.39 -4.50
N SER A 57 -1.71 -5.61 -3.97
CA SER A 57 -0.42 -6.08 -3.43
C SER A 57 0.63 -6.24 -4.54
N TYR A 58 0.22 -6.68 -5.73
CA TYR A 58 1.05 -6.69 -6.93
C TYR A 58 1.52 -5.27 -7.29
N LYS A 59 0.64 -4.27 -7.26
CA LYS A 59 1.02 -2.86 -7.46
C LYS A 59 1.96 -2.32 -6.38
N CYS A 60 1.80 -2.75 -5.13
CA CYS A 60 2.76 -2.44 -4.07
C CYS A 60 4.15 -3.03 -4.35
N GLU A 61 4.20 -4.26 -4.87
CA GLU A 61 5.46 -4.94 -5.19
C GLU A 61 6.18 -4.29 -6.37
N GLU A 62 5.45 -3.87 -7.42
CA GLU A 62 6.01 -3.09 -8.52
C GLU A 62 6.70 -1.80 -8.01
N HIS A 63 6.07 -1.10 -7.07
CA HIS A 63 6.66 0.11 -6.48
C HIS A 63 7.87 -0.19 -5.58
N ASN A 64 7.83 -1.26 -4.79
CA ASN A 64 9.00 -1.68 -4.01
C ASN A 64 10.19 -2.01 -4.92
N LYS A 65 9.97 -2.73 -6.02
CA LYS A 65 11.01 -3.03 -7.02
C LYS A 65 11.59 -1.75 -7.61
N TYR A 66 10.74 -0.80 -8.01
CA TYR A 66 11.17 0.52 -8.46
C TYR A 66 12.05 1.25 -7.42
N MET A 67 11.63 1.30 -6.15
CA MET A 67 12.37 1.95 -5.08
C MET A 67 13.75 1.30 -4.86
N ILE A 68 13.83 -0.04 -4.94
CA ILE A 68 15.07 -0.80 -4.83
C ILE A 68 15.99 -0.48 -6.01
N ASP A 69 15.50 -0.60 -7.24
CA ASP A 69 16.28 -0.43 -8.47
C ASP A 69 16.85 0.99 -8.61
N ASN A 70 16.13 1.99 -8.10
CA ASN A 70 16.53 3.38 -8.16
C ASN A 70 17.20 3.88 -6.87
N ASN A 71 17.30 3.04 -5.83
CA ASN A 71 17.81 3.41 -4.51
C ASN A 71 17.14 4.68 -3.94
N VAL A 72 15.80 4.75 -4.01
CA VAL A 72 14.96 5.85 -3.51
C VAL A 72 13.89 5.33 -2.55
N VAL A 73 13.30 6.23 -1.76
CA VAL A 73 12.10 5.98 -0.94
C VAL A 73 11.16 7.16 -1.16
N ASN A 74 10.13 6.96 -1.97
CA ASN A 74 9.20 8.03 -2.38
C ASN A 74 7.86 7.47 -2.86
N HIS A 75 6.98 8.35 -3.34
CA HIS A 75 5.67 8.03 -3.93
C HIS A 75 5.65 8.20 -5.46
N ASN A 76 6.80 8.03 -6.14
CA ASN A 76 6.82 8.20 -7.59
C ASN A 76 5.81 7.26 -8.27
N ASP A 77 5.22 7.78 -9.34
CA ASP A 77 4.19 7.12 -10.15
C ASP A 77 2.91 6.73 -9.40
N PHE A 78 2.68 7.31 -8.20
CA PHE A 78 1.45 7.07 -7.43
C PHE A 78 0.17 7.36 -8.22
N VAL A 79 0.14 8.43 -9.03
CA VAL A 79 -1.02 8.76 -9.88
C VAL A 79 -1.28 7.65 -10.90
N SER A 80 -0.25 7.19 -11.60
CA SER A 80 -0.36 6.10 -12.59
C SER A 80 -0.84 4.80 -11.93
N ARG A 81 -0.23 4.45 -10.80
CA ARG A 81 -0.56 3.25 -10.02
C ARG A 81 -1.98 3.31 -9.45
N SER A 82 -2.43 4.49 -9.01
CA SER A 82 -3.82 4.72 -8.57
C SER A 82 -4.81 4.59 -9.73
N ASN A 83 -4.51 5.18 -10.90
CA ASN A 83 -5.36 5.08 -12.08
C ASN A 83 -5.55 3.63 -12.52
N ASN A 84 -4.50 2.82 -12.47
CA ASN A 84 -4.60 1.39 -12.74
C ASN A 84 -5.55 0.69 -11.73
N ILE A 85 -5.39 0.93 -10.43
CA ILE A 85 -6.27 0.35 -9.40
C ILE A 85 -7.73 0.80 -9.61
N MET A 86 -7.97 2.07 -9.96
CA MET A 86 -9.31 2.60 -10.26
C MET A 86 -9.91 1.96 -11.51
N SER A 87 -9.12 1.79 -12.58
CA SER A 87 -9.53 1.19 -13.85
C SER A 87 -9.85 -0.30 -13.69
N VAL A 88 -8.97 -1.06 -13.05
CA VAL A 88 -9.04 -2.52 -12.95
C VAL A 88 -10.05 -2.98 -11.92
N LEU A 89 -10.15 -2.28 -10.77
CA LEU A 89 -10.98 -2.71 -9.64
C LEU A 89 -12.21 -1.82 -9.42
N GLY A 90 -12.39 -0.76 -10.22
CA GLY A 90 -13.50 0.18 -10.06
C GLY A 90 -13.37 1.09 -8.82
N ALA A 91 -12.18 1.17 -8.22
CA ALA A 91 -11.94 1.95 -7.01
C ALA A 91 -12.28 3.44 -7.20
N LYS A 92 -12.84 4.06 -6.17
CA LYS A 92 -13.24 5.48 -6.12
C LYS A 92 -12.25 6.36 -5.39
N LYS A 93 -11.46 5.77 -4.49
CA LYS A 93 -10.40 6.44 -3.73
C LYS A 93 -9.24 5.48 -3.53
N VAL A 94 -8.02 5.99 -3.66
CA VAL A 94 -6.78 5.24 -3.44
C VAL A 94 -5.85 6.07 -2.55
N GLY A 95 -5.19 5.45 -1.57
CA GLY A 95 -4.19 6.07 -0.71
C GLY A 95 -2.97 5.18 -0.53
N GLU A 96 -1.80 5.75 -0.24
CA GLU A 96 -0.53 5.00 -0.16
C GLU A 96 0.29 5.42 1.07
N ASN A 97 0.79 4.41 1.80
CA ASN A 97 1.79 4.54 2.83
C ASN A 97 3.07 3.81 2.41
N VAL A 98 4.21 4.46 2.61
CA VAL A 98 5.54 3.87 2.39
C VAL A 98 6.33 3.87 3.69
N ALA A 99 7.08 2.80 3.93
CA ALA A 99 8.05 2.72 5.04
C ALA A 99 9.34 2.04 4.58
N TYR A 100 10.42 2.28 5.31
CA TYR A 100 11.74 1.77 4.95
C TYR A 100 12.57 1.31 6.15
N ASN A 101 13.15 0.13 6.01
CA ASN A 101 14.17 -0.49 6.84
C ASN A 101 13.78 -0.68 8.33
N TYR A 102 12.50 -0.98 8.58
CA TYR A 102 12.02 -1.41 9.90
C TYR A 102 12.39 -2.87 10.15
N LYS A 103 12.70 -3.22 11.40
CA LYS A 103 13.05 -4.59 11.79
C LYS A 103 11.83 -5.52 11.78
N THR A 104 10.68 -5.03 12.25
CA THR A 104 9.45 -5.79 12.44
C THR A 104 8.24 -5.08 11.82
N SER A 105 7.22 -5.86 11.47
CA SER A 105 5.91 -5.36 11.00
C SER A 105 5.28 -4.41 12.03
N ALA A 106 5.30 -4.81 13.31
CA ALA A 106 4.80 -3.97 14.41
C ALA A 106 5.49 -2.61 14.51
N ALA A 107 6.81 -2.54 14.28
CA ALA A 107 7.53 -1.26 14.31
C ALA A 107 7.13 -0.36 13.13
N ALA A 108 6.93 -0.92 11.93
CA ALA A 108 6.46 -0.17 10.77
C ALA A 108 5.03 0.37 10.98
N VAL A 109 4.10 -0.49 11.41
CA VAL A 109 2.70 -0.09 11.68
C VAL A 109 2.63 0.96 12.80
N LYS A 110 3.36 0.77 13.90
CA LYS A 110 3.45 1.78 14.96
C LYS A 110 3.93 3.13 14.41
N SER A 111 4.97 3.13 13.57
CA SER A 111 5.49 4.37 12.98
C SER A 111 4.49 5.06 12.06
N TRP A 112 3.68 4.29 11.31
CA TRP A 112 2.57 4.86 10.52
C TRP A 112 1.50 5.47 11.43
N LEU A 113 1.13 4.79 12.52
CA LEU A 113 0.13 5.30 13.47
C LEU A 113 0.59 6.54 14.24
N GLU A 114 1.90 6.74 14.41
CA GLU A 114 2.49 7.93 15.04
C GLU A 114 2.64 9.12 14.07
N SER A 115 2.41 8.91 12.78
CA SER A 115 2.51 9.95 11.76
C SER A 115 1.13 10.32 11.20
N GLN A 116 0.75 11.58 11.32
CA GLN A 116 -0.60 12.07 10.98
C GLN A 116 -1.06 11.62 9.58
N GLY A 117 -0.29 11.88 8.53
CA GLY A 117 -0.69 11.52 7.16
C GLY A 117 -0.80 10.01 6.92
N HIS A 118 0.05 9.21 7.56
CA HIS A 118 -0.02 7.75 7.39
C HIS A 118 -1.21 7.17 8.16
N LYS A 119 -1.45 7.71 9.35
CA LYS A 119 -2.58 7.36 10.19
C LYS A 119 -3.89 7.71 9.49
N GLU A 120 -3.99 8.86 8.85
CA GLU A 120 -5.16 9.26 8.05
C GLU A 120 -5.47 8.26 6.92
N ASN A 121 -4.45 7.69 6.27
CA ASN A 121 -4.66 6.61 5.31
C ASN A 121 -5.16 5.32 5.98
N ILE A 122 -4.59 4.92 7.12
CA ILE A 122 -5.02 3.72 7.87
C ILE A 122 -6.45 3.88 8.39
N GLU A 123 -6.87 5.08 8.78
CA GLU A 123 -8.21 5.39 9.32
C GLU A 123 -9.22 5.78 8.24
N GLY A 124 -8.76 5.99 7.00
CA GLY A 124 -9.58 6.46 5.91
C GLY A 124 -10.77 5.54 5.57
N ASP A 125 -11.78 6.11 4.92
CA ASP A 125 -12.92 5.39 4.38
C ASP A 125 -12.52 4.56 3.16
N TYR A 126 -11.88 3.43 3.44
CA TYR A 126 -11.46 2.40 2.50
C TYR A 126 -12.15 1.08 2.85
N THR A 127 -12.31 0.22 1.85
CA THR A 127 -12.90 -1.13 1.99
C THR A 127 -11.85 -2.22 1.78
N HIS A 128 -10.82 -1.92 0.99
CA HIS A 128 -9.80 -2.88 0.60
C HIS A 128 -8.39 -2.31 0.76
N PHE A 129 -7.42 -3.20 0.75
CA PHE A 129 -6.00 -2.84 0.75
C PHE A 129 -5.13 -3.94 0.13
N GLY A 130 -3.87 -3.59 -0.08
CA GLY A 130 -2.79 -4.52 -0.39
C GLY A 130 -1.49 -4.02 0.20
N ILE A 131 -0.53 -4.93 0.34
CA ILE A 131 0.80 -4.58 0.84
C ILE A 131 1.85 -5.43 0.15
N SER A 132 3.03 -4.85 -0.06
CA SER A 132 4.23 -5.59 -0.38
C SER A 132 5.35 -5.23 0.58
N ILE A 133 6.11 -6.24 1.02
CA ILE A 133 7.34 -6.06 1.79
C ILE A 133 8.48 -6.77 1.06
N THR A 134 9.33 -5.99 0.39
CA THR A 134 10.43 -6.51 -0.43
C THR A 134 11.77 -6.20 0.25
N THR A 135 12.68 -7.16 0.30
CA THR A 135 14.01 -7.00 0.90
C THR A 135 15.04 -6.89 -0.20
N ASP A 136 15.91 -5.88 -0.13
CA ASP A 136 17.02 -5.74 -1.07
C ASP A 136 18.22 -6.65 -0.73
N ALA A 137 19.25 -6.63 -1.58
CA ALA A 137 20.47 -7.43 -1.37
C ALA A 137 21.24 -7.09 -0.09
N ALA A 138 21.02 -5.91 0.50
CA ALA A 138 21.64 -5.49 1.76
C ALA A 138 20.78 -5.82 2.99
N GLY A 139 19.65 -6.51 2.81
CA GLY A 139 18.73 -6.88 3.90
C GLY A 139 17.79 -5.75 4.32
N ARG A 140 17.70 -4.65 3.55
CA ARG A 140 16.85 -3.49 3.86
C ARG A 140 15.45 -3.75 3.32
N LYS A 141 14.44 -3.59 4.18
CA LYS A 141 13.03 -3.83 3.83
C LYS A 141 12.36 -2.57 3.28
N TYR A 142 11.66 -2.70 2.17
CA TYR A 142 10.81 -1.68 1.56
C TYR A 142 9.36 -2.08 1.74
N TYR A 143 8.52 -1.13 2.18
CA TYR A 143 7.12 -1.36 2.47
C TYR A 143 6.31 -0.40 1.60
N THR A 144 5.34 -0.95 0.87
CA THR A 144 4.30 -0.16 0.21
C THR A 144 2.96 -0.76 0.61
N ASN A 145 2.09 0.03 1.23
CA ASN A 145 0.73 -0.35 1.59
C ASN A 145 -0.25 0.61 0.91
N ILE A 146 -1.11 0.06 0.05
CA ILE A 146 -2.11 0.82 -0.69
C ILE A 146 -3.50 0.46 -0.18
N PHE A 147 -4.35 1.48 -0.02
CA PHE A 147 -5.74 1.38 0.40
C PHE A 147 -6.65 1.73 -0.77
N ALA A 148 -7.81 1.09 -0.87
CA ALA A 148 -8.78 1.36 -1.92
C ALA A 148 -10.22 1.35 -1.38
N LYS A 149 -11.03 2.30 -1.87
CA LYS A 149 -12.48 2.31 -1.68
C LYS A 149 -13.12 1.78 -2.95
N ILE A 150 -13.64 0.57 -2.87
CA ILE A 150 -14.44 -0.10 -3.90
C ILE A 150 -15.88 -0.16 -3.41
#